data_AF-A0A843DIK9-F1
#
_entry.id   AF-A0A843DIK9-F1
#
_cell.length_a   1.000
_cell.length_b   1.000
_cell.length_c   1.000
_cell.angle_alpha   90.00
_cell.angle_beta   90.00
_cell.angle_gamma   90.00
#
_symmetry.space_group_name_H-M   'P 1'
#
loop_
_entity.id
_entity.type
_entity.pdbx_description
1 polymer ?
#
loop_
_entity_poly.entity_id
_entity_poly.type
_entity_poly.pdbx_seq_one_letter_code
_entity_poly.pdbx_strand_id
1 'polypeptide(L)'
;MVFCSKCGKKNSPDNIYCSECDFILMKNEYFNLDKLESFNEIVNEDNLKVLEENPLSEMEYAIILKNIARMAREYLDELSDEFKSRSTLGKIKMIALSYADVTYKSKGSELGSYSYNRIEIDDRLNDCDLISTIIHELTHHLFNEIFEQMLMYIWEVEKSDALEAYVSFTLGINPVLVLANEYCAHTVEGRFIPYGYQNYGSFNNLISESFDLKKDSEIIYFALKLGNSIAYDIIRILEGFVTSQVRHDIKEVFKNDYAKAPDYDAILLESEEMFSTEEKLNHMHVILMSGISIAGEDINSREIFKVFEEGYHKSNN
;
A
#
# COMPACT_ATOMS: atom_id res chain seq x y z
N MET A 1 3.18 21.61 14.21
CA MET A 1 3.17 22.61 13.10
C MET A 1 2.36 22.02 11.97
N VAL A 2 1.49 22.77 11.30
CA VAL A 2 0.43 22.15 10.48
C VAL A 2 0.32 22.86 9.14
N PHE A 3 0.21 22.08 8.07
CA PHE A 3 0.09 22.60 6.71
C PHE A 3 -1.35 22.48 6.25
N CYS A 4 -1.83 23.50 5.55
CA CYS A 4 -3.16 23.46 4.97
C CYS A 4 -3.19 22.41 3.86
N SER A 5 -4.09 21.44 3.99
CA SER A 5 -4.37 20.46 2.95
C SER A 5 -4.77 21.16 1.64
N LYS A 6 -5.69 22.12 1.69
CA LYS A 6 -6.20 22.80 0.48
C LYS A 6 -5.18 23.67 -0.27
N CYS A 7 -4.29 24.40 0.40
CA CYS A 7 -3.38 25.34 -0.27
C CYS A 7 -1.89 25.17 0.04
N GLY A 8 -1.52 24.18 0.86
CA GLY A 8 -0.13 23.90 1.22
C GLY A 8 0.53 24.94 2.14
N LYS A 9 -0.21 25.96 2.58
CA LYS A 9 0.35 27.01 3.44
C LYS A 9 0.74 26.44 4.81
N LYS A 10 1.96 26.78 5.22
CA LYS A 10 2.46 26.56 6.58
C LYS A 10 1.68 27.40 7.58
N ASN A 11 1.10 26.75 8.58
CA ASN A 11 0.32 27.38 9.63
C ASN A 11 0.89 27.07 11.02
N SER A 12 0.55 27.94 11.99
CA SER A 12 0.87 27.71 13.39
C SER A 12 0.18 26.43 13.89
N PRO A 13 0.82 25.65 14.80
CA PRO A 13 0.14 24.60 15.55
C PRO A 13 -1.14 25.07 16.29
N ASP A 14 -1.32 26.36 16.53
CA ASP A 14 -2.49 26.91 17.24
C ASP A 14 -3.65 27.39 16.34
N ASN A 15 -3.47 27.38 15.00
CA ASN A 15 -4.49 27.88 14.06
C ASN A 15 -5.60 26.85 13.79
N ILE A 16 -6.88 27.18 13.91
CA ILE A 16 -7.97 26.25 13.52
C ILE A 16 -8.13 26.22 11.99
N TYR A 17 -7.99 27.39 11.37
CA TYR A 17 -8.14 27.59 9.93
C TYR A 17 -6.80 27.97 9.30
N CYS A 18 -6.65 27.61 8.02
CA CYS A 18 -5.54 28.05 7.22
C CYS A 18 -5.56 29.57 7.10
N SER A 19 -4.47 30.23 7.47
CA SER A 19 -4.29 31.67 7.41
C SER A 19 -4.31 32.27 5.99
N GLU A 20 -4.54 31.48 4.96
CA GLU A 20 -4.49 31.89 3.55
C GLU A 20 -5.76 31.54 2.77
N CYS A 21 -6.38 30.40 3.05
CA CYS A 21 -7.56 29.96 2.31
C CYS A 21 -8.76 29.61 3.20
N ASP A 22 -8.66 29.90 4.50
CA ASP A 22 -9.67 29.64 5.53
C ASP A 22 -10.16 28.17 5.61
N PHE A 23 -9.44 27.24 4.99
CA PHE A 23 -9.73 25.81 5.09
C PHE A 23 -9.36 25.28 6.47
N ILE A 24 -10.16 24.38 7.03
CA ILE A 24 -9.88 23.81 8.35
C ILE A 24 -8.57 23.03 8.30
N LEU A 25 -7.70 23.27 9.27
CA LEU A 25 -6.44 22.55 9.40
C LEU A 25 -6.70 21.22 10.10
N MET A 26 -6.48 20.12 9.38
CA MET A 26 -6.54 18.75 9.92
C MET A 26 -5.49 18.61 11.03
N LYS A 27 -5.97 18.48 12.27
CA LYS A 27 -5.16 18.42 13.49
C LYS A 27 -5.81 17.50 14.50
N ASN A 28 -5.04 16.58 15.09
CA ASN A 28 -5.50 15.68 16.15
C ASN A 28 -6.01 16.44 17.40
N GLU A 29 -5.67 17.72 17.57
CA GLU A 29 -6.06 18.54 18.72
C GLU A 29 -7.40 19.28 18.53
N TYR A 30 -7.87 19.45 17.28
CA TYR A 30 -9.08 20.23 16.95
C TYR A 30 -10.20 19.39 16.37
N PHE A 31 -9.83 18.24 15.84
CA PHE A 31 -10.73 17.14 15.61
C PHE A 31 -10.42 16.13 16.71
N ASN A 32 -11.39 15.87 17.58
CA ASN A 32 -11.38 14.64 18.35
C ASN A 32 -11.70 13.54 17.33
N LEU A 33 -10.72 13.19 16.49
CA LEU A 33 -10.90 12.21 15.43
C LEU A 33 -11.15 10.88 16.14
N ASP A 34 -12.33 10.31 15.91
CA ASP A 34 -12.63 9.01 16.46
C ASP A 34 -11.67 7.97 15.84
N LYS A 35 -11.26 7.00 16.65
CA LYS A 35 -10.63 5.79 16.14
C LYS A 35 -11.73 4.76 15.93
N LEU A 36 -11.77 4.19 14.73
CA LEU A 36 -12.58 3.02 14.47
C LEU A 36 -11.78 1.81 14.94
N GLU A 37 -12.18 1.20 16.04
CA GLU A 37 -11.43 0.13 16.73
C GLU A 37 -11.96 -1.27 16.37
N SER A 38 -13.03 -1.36 15.57
CA SER A 38 -13.60 -2.65 15.17
C SER A 38 -14.16 -2.67 13.74
N PHE A 39 -14.24 -3.86 13.16
CA PHE A 39 -14.89 -4.08 11.86
C PHE A 39 -16.35 -3.60 11.86
N ASN A 40 -17.09 -3.72 12.96
CA ASN A 40 -18.48 -3.27 13.04
C ASN A 40 -18.59 -1.72 13.00
N GLU A 41 -17.61 -1.02 13.57
CA GLU A 41 -17.53 0.45 13.51
C GLU A 41 -17.14 0.94 12.12
N ILE A 42 -16.47 0.11 11.32
CA ILE A 42 -16.11 0.41 9.92
C ILE A 42 -17.26 0.04 8.97
N VAL A 43 -17.80 -1.17 9.14
CA VAL A 43 -18.76 -1.81 8.25
C VAL A 43 -20.18 -1.52 8.72
N ASN A 44 -20.68 -0.34 8.36
CA ASN A 44 -22.04 0.09 8.65
C ASN A 44 -22.59 0.99 7.54
N GLU A 45 -23.91 1.21 7.57
CA GLU A 45 -24.62 2.01 6.57
C GLU A 45 -24.20 3.48 6.58
N ASP A 46 -23.84 4.03 7.75
CA ASP A 46 -23.43 5.44 7.86
C ASP A 46 -22.11 5.68 7.13
N ASN A 47 -21.09 4.85 7.36
CA ASN A 47 -19.80 4.95 6.69
C ASN A 47 -19.90 4.69 5.18
N LEU A 48 -20.76 3.75 4.76
CA LEU A 48 -21.04 3.52 3.34
C LEU A 48 -21.63 4.77 2.69
N LYS A 49 -22.61 5.38 3.35
CA LYS A 49 -23.24 6.61 2.86
C LYS A 49 -22.24 7.78 2.80
N VAL A 50 -21.36 7.91 3.78
CA VAL A 50 -20.30 8.94 3.74
C VAL A 50 -19.36 8.72 2.56
N LEU A 51 -19.00 7.47 2.23
CA LEU A 51 -18.24 7.18 1.02
C LEU A 51 -19.04 7.65 -0.22
N GLU A 52 -20.28 7.17 -0.40
CA GLU A 52 -21.11 7.50 -1.56
C GLU A 52 -21.29 9.01 -1.79
N GLU A 53 -21.43 9.79 -0.71
CA GLU A 53 -21.67 11.23 -0.78
C GLU A 53 -20.38 12.06 -0.94
N ASN A 54 -19.21 11.49 -0.63
CA ASN A 54 -17.93 12.22 -0.58
C ASN A 54 -16.82 11.53 -1.39
N PRO A 55 -16.95 11.43 -2.73
CA PRO A 55 -15.85 10.96 -3.57
C PRO A 55 -14.68 11.95 -3.53
N LEU A 56 -13.45 11.43 -3.46
CA LEU A 56 -12.25 12.25 -3.45
C LEU A 56 -12.01 12.94 -4.79
N SER A 57 -11.69 14.22 -4.75
CA SER A 57 -11.16 14.97 -5.88
C SER A 57 -9.67 14.67 -6.12
N GLU A 58 -9.18 14.97 -7.33
CA GLU A 58 -7.76 14.83 -7.66
C GLU A 58 -6.84 15.63 -6.72
N MET A 59 -7.31 16.78 -6.23
CA MET A 59 -6.53 17.61 -5.31
C MET A 59 -6.39 16.93 -3.95
N GLU A 60 -7.47 16.38 -3.42
CA GLU A 60 -7.50 15.65 -2.13
C GLU A 60 -6.63 14.40 -2.20
N TYR A 61 -6.70 13.67 -3.31
CA TYR A 61 -5.82 12.56 -3.55
C TYR A 61 -4.34 12.97 -3.61
N ALA A 62 -4.02 14.07 -4.30
CA ALA A 62 -2.64 14.58 -4.32
C ALA A 62 -2.14 15.00 -2.93
N ILE A 63 -3.03 15.41 -2.02
CA ILE A 63 -2.70 15.70 -0.62
C ILE A 63 -2.41 14.41 0.14
N ILE A 64 -3.22 13.36 -0.06
CA ILE A 64 -2.99 12.03 0.52
C ILE A 64 -1.60 11.50 0.14
N LEU A 65 -1.25 11.53 -1.16
CA LEU A 65 0.08 11.08 -1.62
C LEU A 65 1.22 11.90 -0.99
N LYS A 66 1.03 13.21 -0.81
CA LYS A 66 2.02 14.06 -0.13
C LYS A 66 2.14 13.74 1.35
N ASN A 67 1.05 13.37 2.02
CA ASN A 67 1.07 12.96 3.43
C ASN A 67 1.87 11.67 3.61
N ILE A 68 1.64 10.67 2.73
CA ILE A 68 2.41 9.42 2.71
C ILE A 68 3.90 9.72 2.49
N ALA A 69 4.24 10.53 1.48
CA ALA A 69 5.64 10.93 1.27
C ALA A 69 6.23 11.67 2.48
N ARG A 70 5.44 12.47 3.21
CA ARG A 70 5.93 13.21 4.37
C ARG A 70 6.33 12.29 5.53
N MET A 71 5.61 11.19 5.77
CA MET A 71 5.94 10.23 6.84
C MET A 71 7.40 9.77 6.75
N ALA A 72 7.83 9.34 5.55
CA ALA A 72 9.21 8.95 5.32
C ALA A 72 10.20 10.10 5.48
N ARG A 73 9.84 11.29 5.00
CA ARG A 73 10.71 12.45 5.07
C ARG A 73 11.01 12.85 6.51
N GLU A 74 9.99 12.92 7.35
CA GLU A 74 10.15 13.29 8.77
C GLU A 74 11.07 12.28 9.48
N TYR A 75 10.83 10.98 9.30
CA TYR A 75 11.67 9.92 9.86
C TYR A 75 13.13 9.98 9.37
N LEU A 76 13.35 10.17 8.06
CA LEU A 76 14.68 10.18 7.47
C LEU A 76 15.45 11.47 7.74
N ASP A 77 14.76 12.61 7.90
CA ASP A 77 15.39 13.89 8.26
C ASP A 77 15.91 13.84 9.70
N GLU A 78 15.14 13.22 10.63
CA GLU A 78 15.58 12.98 12.01
C GLU A 78 16.84 12.12 12.09
N LEU A 79 16.99 11.17 11.16
CA LEU A 79 18.12 10.23 11.10
C LEU A 79 19.09 10.54 9.95
N SER A 80 19.17 11.79 9.49
CA SER A 80 19.82 12.14 8.22
C SER A 80 21.31 11.79 8.14
N ASP A 81 22.07 11.94 9.23
CA ASP A 81 23.49 11.58 9.27
C ASP A 81 23.68 10.06 9.25
N GLU A 82 22.82 9.33 9.97
CA GLU A 82 22.79 7.88 9.95
C GLU A 82 22.47 7.38 8.54
N PHE A 83 21.41 7.89 7.93
CA PHE A 83 20.97 7.54 6.58
C PHE A 83 22.09 7.72 5.54
N LYS A 84 22.83 8.84 5.59
CA LYS A 84 23.96 9.09 4.68
C LYS A 84 25.09 8.08 4.86
N SER A 85 25.33 7.63 6.09
CA SER A 85 26.41 6.70 6.43
C SER A 85 26.10 5.22 6.17
N ARG A 86 24.82 4.86 6.01
CA ARG A 86 24.41 3.47 5.77
C ARG A 86 24.86 2.95 4.39
N SER A 87 25.03 1.64 4.30
CA SER A 87 25.16 0.91 3.03
C SER A 87 23.89 1.08 2.18
N THR A 88 23.94 0.70 0.90
CA THR A 88 22.77 0.74 0.01
C THR A 88 21.60 -0.05 0.58
N LEU A 89 21.82 -1.30 1.00
CA LEU A 89 20.80 -2.12 1.67
C LEU A 89 20.29 -1.42 2.94
N GLY A 90 21.18 -0.83 3.73
CA GLY A 90 20.81 -0.09 4.95
C GLY A 90 19.90 1.12 4.66
N LYS A 91 20.16 1.86 3.58
CA LYS A 91 19.29 2.97 3.14
C LYS A 91 17.91 2.49 2.71
N ILE A 92 17.85 1.40 1.94
CA ILE A 92 16.57 0.80 1.51
C ILE A 92 15.77 0.28 2.71
N LYS A 93 16.44 -0.36 3.69
CA LYS A 93 15.83 -0.75 4.97
C LYS A 93 15.30 0.45 5.74
N MET A 94 16.05 1.55 5.84
CA MET A 94 15.59 2.77 6.53
C MET A 94 14.40 3.42 5.84
N ILE A 95 14.34 3.38 4.50
CA ILE A 95 13.16 3.86 3.75
C ILE A 95 11.95 2.99 4.09
N ALA A 96 12.07 1.66 4.08
CA ALA A 96 10.97 0.78 4.46
C ALA A 96 10.53 0.96 5.93
N LEU A 97 11.49 1.09 6.86
CA LEU A 97 11.25 1.35 8.28
C LEU A 97 10.51 2.65 8.56
N SER A 98 10.54 3.59 7.63
CA SER A 98 9.80 4.84 7.77
C SER A 98 8.29 4.72 7.50
N TYR A 99 7.86 3.55 7.03
CA TYR A 99 6.49 3.22 6.66
C TYR A 99 5.95 2.01 7.43
N ALA A 100 6.75 0.96 7.57
CA ALA A 100 6.35 -0.32 8.13
C ALA A 100 7.48 -0.92 8.99
N ASP A 101 7.10 -1.75 9.96
CA ASP A 101 8.05 -2.54 10.75
C ASP A 101 8.78 -3.54 9.84
N VAL A 102 10.11 -3.55 9.87
CA VAL A 102 10.91 -4.51 9.10
C VAL A 102 11.52 -5.56 10.02
N THR A 103 11.11 -6.82 9.86
CA THR A 103 11.57 -7.95 10.69
C THR A 103 12.18 -9.06 9.84
N TYR A 104 12.95 -9.93 10.49
CA TYR A 104 13.61 -11.05 9.81
C TYR A 104 12.88 -12.38 10.07
N LYS A 105 12.80 -13.21 9.02
CA LYS A 105 12.41 -14.62 9.13
C LYS A 105 13.59 -15.53 8.80
N SER A 106 13.60 -16.72 9.40
CA SER A 106 14.67 -17.71 9.21
C SER A 106 14.17 -19.06 8.67
N LYS A 107 12.92 -19.12 8.20
CA LYS A 107 12.27 -20.33 7.65
C LYS A 107 11.19 -19.96 6.63
N GLY A 108 10.85 -20.89 5.73
CA GLY A 108 9.84 -20.70 4.67
C GLY A 108 10.46 -20.74 3.26
N SER A 109 9.58 -20.81 2.26
CA SER A 109 9.91 -20.73 0.82
C SER A 109 9.96 -19.30 0.30
N GLU A 110 9.09 -18.43 0.80
CA GLU A 110 8.96 -17.04 0.34
C GLU A 110 10.19 -16.22 0.72
N LEU A 111 10.62 -15.30 -0.14
CA LEU A 111 11.76 -14.41 0.11
C LEU A 111 11.41 -13.28 1.08
N GLY A 112 10.19 -12.76 0.97
CA GLY A 112 9.61 -11.76 1.86
C GLY A 112 8.12 -11.97 2.05
N SER A 113 7.49 -11.10 2.82
CA SER A 113 6.04 -10.96 2.88
C SER A 113 5.65 -9.68 3.60
N TYR A 114 4.67 -8.97 3.06
CA TYR A 114 3.96 -7.89 3.72
C TYR A 114 2.67 -8.38 4.38
N SER A 115 2.45 -7.98 5.64
CA SER A 115 1.19 -8.18 6.35
C SER A 115 1.07 -7.19 7.51
N TYR A 116 -0.06 -6.48 7.63
CA TYR A 116 -0.39 -5.59 8.76
C TYR A 116 0.76 -4.66 9.20
N ASN A 117 1.18 -3.75 8.30
CA ASN A 117 2.31 -2.82 8.54
C ASN A 117 3.63 -3.48 8.95
N ARG A 118 3.80 -4.77 8.64
CA ARG A 118 5.05 -5.50 8.83
C ARG A 118 5.53 -6.04 7.50
N ILE A 119 6.80 -5.80 7.22
CA ILE A 119 7.56 -6.39 6.12
C ILE A 119 8.52 -7.41 6.74
N GLU A 120 8.26 -8.68 6.49
CA GLU A 120 9.18 -9.76 6.86
C GLU A 120 10.13 -10.05 5.71
N ILE A 121 11.44 -10.10 5.97
CA ILE A 121 12.48 -10.41 4.98
C ILE A 121 13.32 -11.61 5.42
N ASP A 122 13.72 -12.45 4.48
CA ASP A 122 14.59 -13.60 4.75
C ASP A 122 16.06 -13.17 4.88
N ASP A 123 16.62 -13.27 6.09
CA ASP A 123 18.00 -12.83 6.37
C ASP A 123 19.10 -13.73 5.80
N ARG A 124 18.71 -14.84 5.14
CA ARG A 124 19.62 -15.77 4.46
C ARG A 124 19.98 -15.31 3.04
N LEU A 125 19.28 -14.30 2.52
CA LEU A 125 19.46 -13.75 1.18
C LEU A 125 20.68 -12.83 1.10
N ASN A 126 21.22 -12.67 -0.11
CA ASN A 126 22.26 -11.67 -0.39
C ASN A 126 21.68 -10.25 -0.39
N ASP A 127 22.54 -9.23 -0.46
CA ASP A 127 22.09 -7.84 -0.36
C ASP A 127 21.21 -7.44 -1.56
N CYS A 128 21.47 -7.96 -2.77
CA CYS A 128 20.65 -7.66 -3.94
C CYS A 128 19.22 -8.24 -3.86
N ASP A 129 19.08 -9.51 -3.44
CA ASP A 129 17.78 -10.16 -3.25
C ASP A 129 17.01 -9.45 -2.13
N LEU A 130 17.69 -9.10 -1.02
CA LEU A 130 17.09 -8.32 0.06
C LEU A 130 16.61 -6.94 -0.41
N ILE A 131 17.38 -6.24 -1.26
CA ILE A 131 16.96 -4.94 -1.81
C ILE A 131 15.70 -5.11 -2.67
N SER A 132 15.66 -6.12 -3.55
CA SER A 132 14.47 -6.38 -4.38
C SER A 132 13.25 -6.68 -3.51
N THR A 133 13.38 -7.65 -2.60
CA THR A 133 12.30 -8.03 -1.68
C THR A 133 11.80 -6.85 -0.86
N ILE A 134 12.68 -6.01 -0.29
CA ILE A 134 12.22 -4.85 0.49
C ILE A 134 11.43 -3.86 -0.38
N ILE A 135 11.89 -3.58 -1.60
CA ILE A 135 11.19 -2.67 -2.51
C ILE A 135 9.84 -3.26 -2.94
N HIS A 136 9.78 -4.56 -3.21
CA HIS A 136 8.56 -5.29 -3.54
C HIS A 136 7.53 -5.20 -2.41
N GLU A 137 7.89 -5.65 -1.21
CA GLU A 137 6.97 -5.70 -0.07
C GLU A 137 6.58 -4.29 0.42
N LEU A 138 7.50 -3.31 0.32
CA LEU A 138 7.17 -1.92 0.59
C LEU A 138 6.13 -1.38 -0.41
N THR A 139 6.15 -1.85 -1.66
CA THR A 139 5.14 -1.45 -2.64
C THR A 139 3.76 -1.98 -2.24
N HIS A 140 3.65 -3.23 -1.81
CA HIS A 140 2.38 -3.74 -1.27
C HIS A 140 1.88 -2.93 -0.08
N HIS A 141 2.78 -2.59 0.84
CA HIS A 141 2.43 -1.72 1.96
C HIS A 141 1.90 -0.37 1.46
N LEU A 142 2.63 0.34 0.60
CA LEU A 142 2.22 1.65 0.08
C LEU A 142 0.93 1.58 -0.75
N PHE A 143 0.69 0.47 -1.44
CA PHE A 143 -0.58 0.22 -2.12
C PHE A 143 -1.73 0.23 -1.11
N ASN A 144 -1.60 -0.49 0.01
CA ASN A 144 -2.62 -0.52 1.08
C ASN A 144 -2.73 0.83 1.79
N GLU A 145 -1.60 1.47 2.13
CA GLU A 145 -1.54 2.77 2.80
C GLU A 145 -2.31 3.86 2.03
N ILE A 146 -2.26 3.83 0.69
CA ILE A 146 -3.04 4.76 -0.13
C ILE A 146 -4.54 4.62 0.15
N PHE A 147 -5.08 3.39 0.20
CA PHE A 147 -6.50 3.16 0.50
C PHE A 147 -6.84 3.50 1.96
N GLU A 148 -5.94 3.19 2.90
CA GLU A 148 -6.10 3.56 4.32
C GLU A 148 -6.20 5.08 4.49
N GLN A 149 -5.28 5.83 3.90
CA GLN A 149 -5.27 7.30 3.97
C GLN A 149 -6.48 7.92 3.24
N MET A 150 -7.02 7.28 2.20
CA MET A 150 -8.28 7.70 1.59
C MET A 150 -9.44 7.59 2.60
N LEU A 151 -9.55 6.47 3.30
CA LEU A 151 -10.60 6.27 4.32
C LEU A 151 -10.43 7.20 5.51
N MET A 152 -9.20 7.37 6.01
CA MET A 152 -8.89 8.34 7.06
C MET A 152 -9.31 9.75 6.67
N TYR A 153 -9.11 10.12 5.40
CA TYR A 153 -9.52 11.43 4.89
C TYR A 153 -11.04 11.56 4.79
N ILE A 154 -11.73 10.58 4.19
CA ILE A 154 -13.18 10.65 3.93
C ILE A 154 -13.99 10.58 5.23
N TRP A 155 -13.60 9.72 6.16
CA TRP A 155 -14.30 9.54 7.42
C TRP A 155 -13.82 10.46 8.53
N GLU A 156 -12.74 11.22 8.28
CA GLU A 156 -12.11 12.07 9.31
C GLU A 156 -11.78 11.25 10.57
N VAL A 157 -11.03 10.16 10.40
CA VAL A 157 -10.62 9.25 11.49
C VAL A 157 -9.11 9.11 11.56
N GLU A 158 -8.59 8.73 12.74
CA GLU A 158 -7.18 8.34 12.85
C GLU A 158 -6.93 6.93 12.32
N LYS A 159 -5.67 6.64 12.00
CA LYS A 159 -5.23 5.29 11.64
C LYS A 159 -5.44 4.33 12.82
N SER A 160 -5.93 3.12 12.53
CA SER A 160 -6.15 2.06 13.51
C SER A 160 -5.91 0.68 12.89
N ASP A 161 -5.62 -0.31 13.73
CA ASP A 161 -5.45 -1.71 13.31
C ASP A 161 -6.70 -2.27 12.62
N ALA A 162 -7.89 -1.81 13.03
CA ALA A 162 -9.15 -2.22 12.40
C ALA A 162 -9.27 -1.68 10.97
N LEU A 163 -8.82 -0.44 10.72
CA LEU A 163 -8.82 0.16 9.39
C LEU A 163 -7.86 -0.59 8.46
N GLU A 164 -6.66 -0.89 8.94
CA GLU A 164 -5.65 -1.68 8.21
C GLU A 164 -6.18 -3.07 7.87
N ALA A 165 -6.82 -3.74 8.83
CA ALA A 165 -7.40 -5.05 8.63
C ALA A 165 -8.57 -5.01 7.63
N TYR A 166 -9.38 -3.95 7.64
CA TYR A 166 -10.45 -3.73 6.67
C TYR A 166 -9.93 -3.51 5.25
N VAL A 167 -8.92 -2.66 5.07
CA VAL A 167 -8.30 -2.43 3.75
C VAL A 167 -7.64 -3.71 3.25
N SER A 168 -6.89 -4.41 4.11
CA SER A 168 -6.27 -5.70 3.78
C SER A 168 -7.31 -6.74 3.37
N PHE A 169 -8.46 -6.82 4.06
CA PHE A 169 -9.58 -7.68 3.68
C PHE A 169 -10.14 -7.30 2.30
N THR A 170 -10.43 -6.02 2.10
CA THR A 170 -11.04 -5.51 0.86
C THR A 170 -10.16 -5.77 -0.36
N LEU A 171 -8.85 -5.55 -0.23
CA LEU A 171 -7.89 -5.75 -1.32
C LEU A 171 -7.47 -7.22 -1.49
N GLY A 172 -7.54 -8.02 -0.42
CA GLY A 172 -7.13 -9.42 -0.42
C GLY A 172 -8.22 -10.43 -0.82
N ILE A 173 -9.50 -10.08 -0.68
CA ILE A 173 -10.61 -11.03 -0.94
C ILE A 173 -10.86 -11.28 -2.43
N ASN A 174 -10.52 -10.32 -3.29
CA ASN A 174 -10.76 -10.41 -4.73
C ASN A 174 -9.46 -10.71 -5.48
N PRO A 175 -9.34 -11.86 -6.18
CA PRO A 175 -8.16 -12.19 -6.97
C PRO A 175 -7.74 -11.12 -7.97
N VAL A 176 -8.68 -10.35 -8.52
CA VAL A 176 -8.41 -9.22 -9.44
C VAL A 176 -7.62 -8.11 -8.74
N LEU A 177 -7.94 -7.83 -7.47
CA LEU A 177 -7.25 -6.80 -6.69
C LEU A 177 -5.89 -7.30 -6.19
N VAL A 178 -5.79 -8.58 -5.84
CA VAL A 178 -4.51 -9.24 -5.57
C VAL A 178 -3.60 -9.15 -6.79
N LEU A 179 -4.14 -9.42 -7.99
CA LEU A 179 -3.42 -9.28 -9.26
C LEU A 179 -2.98 -7.84 -9.52
N ALA A 180 -3.84 -6.86 -9.27
CA ALA A 180 -3.50 -5.45 -9.43
C ALA A 180 -2.37 -5.01 -8.47
N ASN A 181 -2.42 -5.45 -7.21
CA ASN A 181 -1.40 -5.18 -6.21
C ASN A 181 -0.06 -5.84 -6.56
N GLU A 182 -0.10 -7.10 -6.99
CA GLU A 182 1.10 -7.83 -7.45
C GLU A 182 1.73 -7.17 -8.67
N TYR A 183 0.92 -6.83 -9.67
CA TYR A 183 1.40 -6.11 -10.84
C TYR A 183 2.00 -4.75 -10.48
N CYS A 184 1.38 -4.05 -9.54
CA CYS A 184 1.90 -2.79 -9.01
C CYS A 184 3.31 -2.97 -8.43
N ALA A 185 3.53 -3.97 -7.57
CA ALA A 185 4.82 -4.29 -6.98
C ALA A 185 5.90 -4.54 -8.04
N HIS A 186 5.63 -5.37 -9.04
CA HIS A 186 6.57 -5.64 -10.14
C HIS A 186 6.87 -4.41 -11.00
N THR A 187 5.87 -3.56 -11.26
CA THR A 187 6.08 -2.30 -11.99
C THR A 187 6.98 -1.35 -11.19
N VAL A 188 6.80 -1.25 -9.88
CA VAL A 188 7.67 -0.45 -9.01
C VAL A 188 9.07 -1.06 -8.92
N GLU A 189 9.21 -2.38 -8.79
CA GLU A 189 10.52 -3.05 -8.86
C GLU A 189 11.23 -2.77 -10.18
N GLY A 190 10.52 -2.84 -11.31
CA GLY A 190 11.05 -2.53 -12.65
C GLY A 190 11.67 -1.13 -12.75
N ARG A 191 11.22 -0.18 -11.92
CA ARG A 191 11.77 1.17 -11.85
C ARG A 191 13.12 1.27 -11.12
N PHE A 192 13.28 0.52 -10.04
CA PHE A 192 14.38 0.68 -9.08
C PHE A 192 15.44 -0.43 -9.16
N ILE A 193 15.05 -1.63 -9.59
CA ILE A 193 15.91 -2.80 -9.75
C ILE A 193 16.50 -2.80 -11.17
N PRO A 194 17.77 -3.23 -11.37
CA PRO A 194 18.37 -3.24 -12.70
C PRO A 194 17.66 -4.26 -13.61
N TYR A 195 17.44 -3.88 -14.87
CA TYR A 195 16.81 -4.74 -15.88
C TYR A 195 17.52 -6.11 -15.99
N GLY A 196 16.72 -7.18 -15.99
CA GLY A 196 17.17 -8.56 -16.08
C GLY A 196 17.40 -9.24 -14.73
N TYR A 197 17.20 -8.52 -13.62
CA TYR A 197 17.26 -9.07 -12.25
C TYR A 197 15.91 -9.04 -11.52
N GLN A 198 14.86 -8.54 -12.16
CA GLN A 198 13.50 -8.62 -11.64
C GLN A 198 13.01 -10.08 -11.67
N ASN A 199 12.21 -10.46 -10.67
CA ASN A 199 11.64 -11.80 -10.57
C ASN A 199 10.12 -11.73 -10.64
N TYR A 200 9.56 -11.96 -11.83
CA TYR A 200 8.12 -11.90 -12.09
C TYR A 200 7.36 -13.19 -11.73
N GLY A 201 8.01 -14.13 -11.04
CA GLY A 201 7.47 -15.47 -10.79
C GLY A 201 6.15 -15.46 -10.02
N SER A 202 6.03 -14.66 -8.97
CA SER A 202 4.80 -14.54 -8.16
C SER A 202 3.61 -14.05 -9.00
N PHE A 203 3.81 -12.98 -9.79
CA PHE A 203 2.78 -12.47 -10.70
C PHE A 203 2.41 -13.48 -11.80
N ASN A 204 3.41 -14.07 -12.45
CA ASN A 204 3.18 -15.03 -13.53
C ASN A 204 2.44 -16.28 -13.03
N ASN A 205 2.74 -16.74 -11.81
CA ASN A 205 2.03 -17.83 -11.14
C ASN A 205 0.59 -17.42 -10.82
N LEU A 206 0.36 -16.23 -10.26
CA LEU A 206 -0.98 -15.74 -9.95
C LEU A 206 -1.89 -15.70 -11.18
N ILE A 207 -1.39 -15.18 -12.31
CA ILE A 207 -2.11 -15.21 -13.59
C ILE A 207 -2.44 -16.65 -14.00
N SER A 208 -1.45 -17.54 -13.96
CA SER A 208 -1.58 -18.90 -14.47
C SER A 208 -2.51 -19.78 -13.64
N GLU A 209 -2.56 -19.55 -12.32
CA GLU A 209 -3.32 -20.37 -11.38
C GLU A 209 -4.74 -19.85 -11.14
N SER A 210 -4.94 -18.52 -11.19
CA SER A 210 -6.20 -17.90 -10.76
C SER A 210 -7.10 -17.41 -11.90
N PHE A 211 -6.60 -17.37 -13.15
CA PHE A 211 -7.35 -16.76 -14.26
C PHE A 211 -7.33 -17.60 -15.55
N ASP A 212 -8.46 -17.61 -16.26
CA ASP A 212 -8.56 -18.10 -17.64
C ASP A 212 -8.31 -16.92 -18.60
N LEU A 213 -7.11 -16.86 -19.18
CA LEU A 213 -6.65 -15.78 -20.07
C LEU A 213 -7.63 -15.42 -21.21
N LYS A 214 -8.50 -16.34 -21.64
CA LYS A 214 -9.48 -16.06 -22.70
C LYS A 214 -10.79 -15.49 -22.17
N LYS A 215 -11.23 -15.95 -20.99
CA LYS A 215 -12.51 -15.51 -20.41
C LYS A 215 -12.36 -14.27 -19.54
N ASP A 216 -11.20 -14.14 -18.91
CA ASP A 216 -10.93 -13.13 -17.88
C ASP A 216 -10.12 -11.95 -18.43
N SER A 217 -9.96 -11.83 -19.75
CA SER A 217 -9.10 -10.82 -20.37
C SER A 217 -9.47 -9.39 -19.97
N GLU A 218 -10.76 -9.06 -19.85
CA GLU A 218 -11.22 -7.73 -19.45
C GLU A 218 -10.90 -7.42 -17.98
N ILE A 219 -11.10 -8.38 -17.07
CA ILE A 219 -10.82 -8.19 -15.65
C ILE A 219 -9.31 -8.19 -15.36
N ILE A 220 -8.53 -8.99 -16.09
CA ILE A 220 -7.07 -8.95 -16.06
C ILE A 220 -6.61 -7.58 -16.53
N TYR A 221 -7.07 -7.12 -17.70
CA TYR A 221 -6.67 -5.82 -18.23
C TYR A 221 -7.02 -4.66 -17.29
N PHE A 222 -8.20 -4.71 -16.64
CA PHE A 222 -8.55 -3.79 -15.57
C PHE A 222 -7.53 -3.82 -14.42
N ALA A 223 -7.16 -5.01 -13.91
CA ALA A 223 -6.19 -5.16 -12.84
C ALA A 223 -4.82 -4.59 -13.20
N LEU A 224 -4.31 -4.87 -14.41
CA LEU A 224 -3.02 -4.37 -14.87
C LEU A 224 -3.03 -2.84 -14.97
N LYS A 225 -4.09 -2.27 -15.54
CA LYS A 225 -4.24 -0.82 -15.70
C LYS A 225 -4.36 -0.11 -14.35
N LEU A 226 -5.10 -0.69 -13.40
CA LEU A 226 -5.19 -0.18 -12.02
C LEU A 226 -3.83 -0.27 -11.31
N GLY A 227 -3.17 -1.43 -11.38
CA GLY A 227 -1.85 -1.67 -10.80
C GLY A 227 -0.80 -0.68 -11.30
N ASN A 228 -0.72 -0.46 -12.61
CA ASN A 228 0.17 0.56 -13.20
C ASN A 228 -0.14 1.98 -12.74
N SER A 229 -1.43 2.32 -12.67
CA SER A 229 -1.86 3.67 -12.28
C SER A 229 -1.44 4.00 -10.85
N ILE A 230 -1.51 3.03 -9.93
CA ILE A 230 -1.07 3.18 -8.54
C ILE A 230 0.46 3.06 -8.43
N ALA A 231 1.09 2.17 -9.22
CA ALA A 231 2.55 2.03 -9.27
C ALA A 231 3.23 3.36 -9.63
N TYR A 232 2.63 4.11 -10.54
CA TYR A 232 3.12 5.43 -10.94
C TYR A 232 3.16 6.43 -9.78
N ASP A 233 2.16 6.40 -8.89
CA ASP A 233 2.12 7.25 -7.70
C ASP A 233 3.15 6.79 -6.66
N ILE A 234 3.27 5.48 -6.44
CA ILE A 234 4.26 4.90 -5.52
C ILE A 234 5.69 5.19 -6.00
N ILE A 235 5.97 5.07 -7.30
CA ILE A 235 7.26 5.43 -7.90
C ILE A 235 7.59 6.89 -7.57
N ARG A 236 6.65 7.82 -7.74
CA ARG A 236 6.87 9.24 -7.44
C ARG A 236 7.16 9.48 -5.95
N ILE A 237 6.49 8.76 -5.05
CA ILE A 237 6.77 8.81 -3.61
C ILE A 237 8.21 8.32 -3.35
N LEU A 238 8.55 7.12 -3.83
CA LEU A 238 9.84 6.49 -3.58
C LEU A 238 11.01 7.21 -4.26
N GLU A 239 10.82 7.86 -5.41
CA GLU A 239 11.84 8.69 -6.07
C GLU A 239 12.26 9.90 -5.23
N GLY A 240 11.43 10.31 -4.25
CA GLY A 240 11.80 11.31 -3.25
C GLY A 240 12.93 10.86 -2.31
N PHE A 241 13.17 9.55 -2.20
CA PHE A 241 14.11 8.95 -1.24
C PHE A 241 15.17 8.06 -1.92
N VAL A 242 14.75 7.26 -2.90
CA VAL A 242 15.61 6.47 -3.79
C VAL A 242 16.10 7.36 -4.92
N THR A 243 17.01 8.27 -4.58
CA THR A 243 17.60 9.22 -5.52
C THR A 243 18.36 8.52 -6.65
N SER A 244 18.72 9.25 -7.71
CA SER A 244 19.57 8.75 -8.80
C SER A 244 20.88 8.14 -8.30
N GLN A 245 21.46 8.66 -7.20
CA GLN A 245 22.66 8.09 -6.61
C GLN A 245 22.36 6.75 -5.93
N VAL A 246 21.32 6.66 -5.09
CA VAL A 246 20.94 5.40 -4.44
C VAL A 246 20.61 4.33 -5.50
N ARG A 247 19.94 4.70 -6.58
CA ARG A 247 19.65 3.79 -7.70
C ARG A 247 20.91 3.33 -8.44
N HIS A 248 21.91 4.20 -8.58
CA HIS A 248 23.21 3.80 -9.10
C HIS A 248 23.90 2.82 -8.15
N ASP A 249 23.88 3.10 -6.85
CA ASP A 249 24.48 2.23 -5.84
C ASP A 249 23.79 0.86 -5.79
N ILE A 250 22.47 0.78 -5.99
CA ILE A 250 21.73 -0.48 -6.15
C ILE A 250 22.31 -1.28 -7.33
N LYS A 251 22.51 -0.64 -8.50
CA LYS A 251 23.09 -1.33 -9.66
C LYS A 251 24.46 -1.91 -9.37
N GLU A 252 25.29 -1.21 -8.60
CA GLU A 252 26.60 -1.71 -8.20
C GLU A 252 26.51 -2.88 -7.21
N VAL A 253 25.56 -2.88 -6.27
CA VAL A 253 25.29 -4.04 -5.40
C VAL A 253 24.95 -5.27 -6.24
N PHE A 254 24.01 -5.14 -7.19
CA PHE A 254 23.62 -6.27 -8.06
C PHE A 254 24.80 -6.80 -8.88
N LYS A 255 25.65 -5.92 -9.43
CA LYS A 255 26.86 -6.36 -10.16
C LYS A 255 27.88 -7.10 -9.30
N ASN A 256 27.95 -6.76 -8.01
CA ASN A 256 28.92 -7.33 -7.08
C ASN A 256 28.42 -8.66 -6.48
N ASP A 257 27.12 -8.75 -6.18
CA ASP A 257 26.49 -9.94 -5.58
C ASP A 257 26.19 -11.03 -6.61
N TYR A 258 25.76 -10.65 -7.82
CA TYR A 258 25.48 -11.62 -8.88
C TYR A 258 26.76 -12.04 -9.62
N ALA A 259 27.28 -13.21 -9.26
CA ALA A 259 28.14 -14.00 -10.15
C ALA A 259 27.35 -14.76 -11.24
N LYS A 260 26.00 -14.66 -11.24
CA LYS A 260 25.10 -15.22 -12.25
C LYS A 260 24.67 -14.16 -13.25
N ALA A 261 24.50 -14.55 -14.51
CA ALA A 261 23.98 -13.66 -15.54
C ALA A 261 22.53 -13.25 -15.24
N PRO A 262 22.09 -12.04 -15.63
CA PRO A 262 20.69 -11.64 -15.60
C PRO A 262 19.81 -12.66 -16.36
N ASP A 263 18.65 -13.00 -15.81
CA ASP A 263 17.75 -14.03 -16.35
C ASP A 263 16.82 -13.45 -17.44
N TYR A 264 16.66 -12.13 -17.49
CA TYR A 264 15.78 -11.43 -18.45
C TYR A 264 14.38 -12.05 -18.58
N ASP A 265 13.88 -12.65 -17.50
CA ASP A 265 12.51 -13.15 -17.43
C ASP A 265 11.53 -12.02 -17.75
N ALA A 266 10.49 -12.36 -18.49
CA ALA A 266 9.47 -11.41 -18.90
C ALA A 266 8.27 -11.48 -17.96
N ILE A 267 7.72 -10.32 -17.61
CA ILE A 267 6.41 -10.23 -17.02
C ILE A 267 5.35 -10.59 -18.07
N LEU A 268 4.42 -11.48 -17.73
CA LEU A 268 3.33 -11.82 -18.64
C LEU A 268 2.42 -10.60 -18.84
N LEU A 269 1.94 -10.40 -20.07
CA LEU A 269 0.98 -9.33 -20.39
C LEU A 269 1.46 -7.92 -20.02
N GLU A 270 2.77 -7.65 -20.16
CA GLU A 270 3.33 -6.31 -19.93
C GLU A 270 2.53 -5.23 -20.67
N SER A 271 2.18 -4.16 -19.93
CA SER A 271 1.37 -3.05 -20.40
C SER A 271 1.90 -1.75 -19.81
N GLU A 272 1.86 -0.68 -20.57
CA GLU A 272 2.16 0.68 -20.09
C GLU A 272 0.88 1.49 -19.83
N GLU A 273 -0.29 0.87 -20.03
CA GLU A 273 -1.56 1.56 -19.95
C GLU A 273 -1.94 1.90 -18.50
N MET A 274 -2.49 3.10 -18.33
CA MET A 274 -2.93 3.65 -17.05
C MET A 274 -4.29 4.31 -17.21
N PHE A 275 -5.06 4.35 -16.13
CA PHE A 275 -6.24 5.19 -16.01
C PHE A 275 -5.83 6.65 -15.86
N SER A 276 -6.70 7.57 -16.27
CA SER A 276 -6.62 8.95 -15.81
C SER A 276 -6.77 9.01 -14.28
N THR A 277 -6.34 10.11 -13.65
CA THR A 277 -6.50 10.27 -12.19
C THR A 277 -7.95 10.15 -11.77
N GLU A 278 -8.87 10.82 -12.47
CA GLU A 278 -10.32 10.74 -12.24
C GLU A 278 -10.85 9.30 -12.33
N GLU A 279 -10.56 8.56 -13.41
CA GLU A 279 -11.01 7.17 -13.57
C GLU A 279 -10.44 6.26 -12.48
N LYS A 280 -9.15 6.38 -12.17
CA LYS A 280 -8.50 5.64 -11.09
C LYS A 280 -9.20 5.89 -9.76
N LEU A 281 -9.50 7.14 -9.43
CA LEU A 281 -10.18 7.50 -8.18
C LEU A 281 -11.58 6.91 -8.10
N ASN A 282 -12.33 6.98 -9.20
CA ASN A 282 -13.65 6.34 -9.27
C ASN A 282 -13.55 4.83 -9.00
N HIS A 283 -12.58 4.14 -9.60
CA HIS A 283 -12.37 2.71 -9.37
C HIS A 283 -11.96 2.41 -7.93
N MET A 284 -11.03 3.16 -7.36
CA MET A 284 -10.61 2.98 -5.96
C MET A 284 -11.76 3.21 -4.99
N HIS A 285 -12.61 4.21 -5.26
CA HIS A 285 -13.79 4.49 -4.46
C HIS A 285 -14.82 3.35 -4.54
N VAL A 286 -15.09 2.82 -5.73
CA VAL A 286 -15.95 1.65 -5.93
C VAL A 286 -15.41 0.42 -5.20
N ILE A 287 -14.09 0.21 -5.20
CA ILE A 287 -13.44 -0.87 -4.44
C ILE A 287 -13.72 -0.73 -2.95
N LEU A 288 -13.57 0.47 -2.40
CA LEU A 288 -13.84 0.75 -0.97
C LEU A 288 -15.32 0.53 -0.60
N MET A 289 -16.26 1.00 -1.41
CA MET A 289 -17.70 0.78 -1.16
C MET A 289 -18.08 -0.71 -1.26
N SER A 290 -17.50 -1.42 -2.24
CA SER A 290 -17.71 -2.86 -2.41
C SER A 290 -17.17 -3.64 -1.21
N GLY A 291 -16.03 -3.21 -0.66
CA GLY A 291 -15.44 -3.77 0.56
C GLY A 291 -16.40 -3.76 1.75
N ILE A 292 -17.10 -2.65 2.00
CA ILE A 292 -18.10 -2.53 3.09
C ILE A 292 -19.24 -3.50 2.85
N SER A 293 -19.78 -3.52 1.63
CA SER A 293 -20.91 -4.38 1.27
C SER A 293 -20.58 -5.86 1.50
N ILE A 294 -19.42 -6.31 1.00
CA ILE A 294 -18.95 -7.70 1.14
C ILE A 294 -18.63 -8.03 2.61
N ALA A 295 -17.95 -7.13 3.33
CA ALA A 295 -17.65 -7.35 4.73
C ALA A 295 -18.93 -7.45 5.59
N GLY A 296 -19.97 -6.69 5.26
CA GLY A 296 -21.27 -6.76 5.95
C GLY A 296 -21.94 -8.13 5.80
N GLU A 297 -21.87 -8.72 4.60
CA GLU A 297 -22.35 -10.09 4.36
C GLU A 297 -21.51 -11.15 5.11
N ASP A 298 -20.19 -10.95 5.19
CA ASP A 298 -19.28 -11.87 5.91
C ASP A 298 -19.47 -11.82 7.43
N ILE A 299 -19.66 -10.63 8.03
CA ILE A 299 -19.94 -10.47 9.47
C ILE A 299 -21.20 -11.24 9.84
N ASN A 300 -22.28 -11.07 9.07
CA ASN A 300 -23.52 -11.82 9.25
C ASN A 300 -23.28 -13.35 9.18
N SER A 301 -22.43 -13.79 8.26
CA SER A 301 -22.06 -15.20 8.12
C SER A 301 -21.26 -15.72 9.33
N ARG A 302 -20.30 -14.95 9.85
CA ARG A 302 -19.50 -15.33 11.03
C ARG A 302 -20.31 -15.37 12.32
N GLU A 303 -21.28 -14.46 12.50
CA GLU A 303 -22.20 -14.49 13.64
C GLU A 303 -23.07 -15.76 13.64
N ILE A 304 -23.54 -16.17 12.46
CA ILE A 304 -24.25 -17.44 12.29
C ILE A 304 -23.36 -18.63 12.70
N PHE A 305 -22.08 -18.64 12.31
CA PHE A 305 -21.13 -19.69 12.73
C PHE A 305 -20.89 -19.71 14.24
N LYS A 306 -20.78 -18.56 14.91
CA LYS A 306 -20.66 -18.49 16.38
C LYS A 306 -21.89 -19.09 17.08
N VAL A 307 -23.09 -18.82 16.57
CA VAL A 307 -24.34 -19.42 17.10
C VAL A 307 -24.35 -20.94 16.91
N PHE A 308 -23.85 -21.45 15.78
CA PHE A 308 -23.70 -22.89 15.56
C PHE A 308 -22.69 -23.53 16.52
N GLU A 309 -21.54 -22.90 16.76
CA GLU A 309 -20.51 -23.38 17.67
C GLU A 309 -21.01 -23.41 19.13
N GLU A 310 -21.69 -22.35 19.58
CA GLU A 310 -22.34 -22.31 20.90
C GLU A 310 -23.44 -23.38 21.05
N GLY A 311 -24.21 -23.64 19.99
CA GLY A 311 -25.21 -24.71 19.95
C GLY A 311 -24.58 -26.10 20.00
N TYR A 312 -23.44 -26.30 19.34
CA TYR A 312 -22.68 -27.55 19.36
C TYR A 312 -22.08 -27.84 20.75
N HIS A 313 -21.60 -26.82 21.45
CA HIS A 313 -21.07 -26.99 22.81
C HIS A 313 -22.16 -27.17 23.87
N LYS A 314 -23.35 -26.59 23.68
CA LYS A 314 -24.51 -26.79 24.57
C LYS A 314 -25.21 -28.14 24.38
N SER A 315 -25.06 -28.79 23.22
CA SER A 315 -25.64 -30.11 22.93
C SER A 315 -24.75 -31.28 23.30
N ASN A 316 -23.49 -31.02 23.69
CA ASN A 316 -22.50 -32.01 24.11
C ASN A 316 -22.12 -31.94 25.60
N ASN A 317 -22.91 -31.22 26.41
CA ASN A 317 -22.89 -31.24 27.89
C ASN A 317 -24.25 -31.69 28.42
#